data_AF-A0A238Z791-F1
#
_entry.id   AF-A0A238Z791-F1
#
_cell.length_a   1.000
_cell.length_b   1.000
_cell.length_c   1.000
_cell.angle_alpha   90.00
_cell.angle_beta   90.00
_cell.angle_gamma   90.00
#
_symmetry.space_group_name_H-M   'P 1'
#
loop_
_entity.id
_entity.type
_entity.pdbx_description
1 polymer ?
#
loop_
_entity_poly.entity_id
_entity_poly.type
_entity_poly.pdbx_seq_one_letter_code
_entity_poly.pdbx_strand_id
1 'polypeptide(L)'
;MQARATANDGREGLPHSGVKPTMTPAVLIVREPINEKMGKIINLPPDEYVKSFRVLLSMFAVADTRRRETKCRGSCSHAWHNLS
;
A
#
# COMPACT_ATOMS: atom_id res chain seq x y z
N MET A 1 13.79 -1.29 -11.20
CA MET A 1 13.90 -1.79 -9.81
C MET A 1 12.64 -1.42 -9.04
N GLN A 2 11.86 -2.40 -8.56
CA GLN A 2 10.61 -2.18 -7.81
C GLN A 2 10.91 -2.10 -6.30
N ALA A 3 10.42 -1.06 -5.62
CA ALA A 3 10.38 -1.06 -4.17
C ALA A 3 9.18 -1.91 -3.75
N ARG A 4 9.41 -3.13 -3.25
CA ARG A 4 8.33 -3.94 -2.68
C ARG A 4 7.67 -3.16 -1.54
N ALA A 5 6.34 -3.22 -1.46
CA ALA A 5 5.61 -2.70 -0.31
C ALA A 5 5.96 -3.53 0.93
N THR A 6 5.99 -2.86 2.08
CA THR A 6 6.35 -3.41 3.39
C THR A 6 5.21 -3.16 4.37
N ALA A 7 5.18 -3.87 5.50
CA ALA A 7 4.17 -3.54 6.53
C ALA A 7 4.37 -2.14 7.11
N ASN A 8 5.57 -1.55 7.01
CA ASN A 8 5.79 -0.17 7.41
C ASN A 8 5.05 0.82 6.49
N ASP A 9 5.11 0.60 5.17
CA ASP A 9 4.30 1.39 4.22
C ASP A 9 2.81 1.23 4.53
N GLY A 10 2.39 0.04 4.97
CA GLY A 10 1.01 -0.22 5.41
C GLY A 10 0.62 0.55 6.66
N ARG A 11 1.51 0.64 7.66
CA ARG A 11 1.28 1.41 8.90
C ARG A 11 1.20 2.91 8.64
N GLU A 12 2.09 3.42 7.80
CA GLU A 12 2.14 4.84 7.43
C GLU A 12 0.98 5.23 6.50
N GLY A 13 0.59 4.35 5.58
CA GLY A 13 -0.52 4.59 4.66
C GLY A 13 -1.91 4.46 5.31
N LEU A 14 -2.08 3.61 6.33
CA LEU A 14 -3.41 3.32 6.89
C LEU A 14 -4.19 4.58 7.34
N PRO A 15 -3.59 5.56 8.07
CA PRO A 15 -4.28 6.80 8.43
C PRO A 15 -4.86 7.58 7.24
N HIS A 16 -4.22 7.52 6.06
CA HIS A 16 -4.66 8.23 4.85
C HIS A 16 -5.74 7.48 4.05
N SER A 17 -6.01 6.21 4.38
CA SER A 17 -7.02 5.40 3.68
C SER A 17 -8.46 5.80 4.01
N GLY A 18 -8.68 6.46 5.16
CA GLY A 18 -10.00 6.72 5.74
C GLY A 18 -10.79 5.46 6.12
N VAL A 19 -10.11 4.32 6.26
CA VAL A 19 -10.66 3.06 6.79
C VAL A 19 -10.34 2.97 8.28
N LYS A 20 -11.33 2.58 9.10
CA LYS A 20 -11.10 2.41 10.55
C LYS A 20 -10.01 1.35 10.80
N PRO A 21 -9.07 1.56 11.72
CA PRO A 21 -8.00 0.59 12.01
C PRO A 21 -8.47 -0.80 12.44
N THR A 22 -9.71 -0.90 12.93
CA THR A 22 -10.34 -2.16 13.36
C THR A 22 -10.92 -2.99 12.23
N MET A 23 -11.01 -2.44 11.01
CA MET A 23 -11.52 -3.18 9.85
C MET A 23 -10.53 -4.25 9.41
N THR A 24 -11.03 -5.38 8.95
CA THR A 24 -10.22 -6.55 8.56
C THR A 24 -9.03 -6.21 7.64
N PRO A 25 -9.19 -5.49 6.51
CA PRO A 25 -8.06 -5.15 5.66
C PRO A 25 -7.05 -4.20 6.32
N ALA A 26 -7.50 -3.31 7.21
CA ALA A 26 -6.62 -2.42 7.96
C ALA A 26 -5.75 -3.18 8.97
N VAL A 27 -6.31 -4.22 9.61
CA VAL A 27 -5.54 -5.10 10.51
C VAL A 27 -4.54 -5.96 9.73
N LEU A 28 -4.92 -6.42 8.54
CA LEU A 28 -4.06 -7.27 7.72
C LEU A 28 -2.86 -6.50 7.14
N ILE A 29 -3.04 -5.25 6.69
CA ILE A 29 -2.00 -4.50 5.98
C ILE A 29 -0.78 -4.13 6.85
N VAL A 30 -0.99 -3.97 8.16
CA VAL A 30 0.04 -3.51 9.10
C VAL A 30 0.86 -4.65 9.73
N ARG A 31 0.54 -5.91 9.35
CA ARG A 31 1.13 -7.13 9.91
C ARG A 31 2.09 -7.78 8.92
N GLU A 32 3.16 -8.35 9.45
CA GLU A 32 4.08 -9.19 8.69
C GLU A 32 3.65 -10.68 8.72
N PRO A 33 4.12 -11.50 7.76
CA PRO A 33 4.76 -11.08 6.51
C PRO A 33 3.73 -10.60 5.49
N ILE A 34 3.99 -9.46 4.85
CA ILE A 34 3.00 -8.81 3.98
C ILE A 34 2.49 -9.69 2.83
N ASN A 35 3.34 -10.54 2.25
CA ASN A 35 2.97 -11.45 1.16
C ASN A 35 1.87 -12.44 1.56
N GLU A 36 1.94 -12.98 2.79
CA GLU A 36 0.87 -13.86 3.30
C GLU A 36 -0.43 -13.08 3.52
N LYS A 37 -0.33 -11.82 3.97
CA LYS A 37 -1.52 -11.00 4.23
C LYS A 37 -2.20 -10.58 2.93
N MET A 38 -1.45 -10.37 1.85
CA MET A 38 -2.01 -10.15 0.51
C MET A 38 -2.89 -11.31 0.08
N GLY A 39 -2.45 -12.56 0.27
CA GLY A 39 -3.26 -13.74 0.01
C GLY A 39 -4.59 -13.73 0.79
N LYS A 40 -4.57 -13.26 2.04
CA LYS A 40 -5.81 -13.11 2.85
C LYS A 40 -6.71 -11.99 2.33
N ILE A 41 -6.15 -10.85 1.96
CA ILE A 41 -6.91 -9.69 1.45
C ILE A 41 -7.64 -10.04 0.14
N ILE A 42 -6.98 -10.76 -0.77
CA ILE A 42 -7.58 -11.19 -2.05
C ILE A 42 -8.79 -12.12 -1.83
N ASN A 43 -8.78 -12.88 -0.74
CA ASN A 43 -9.84 -13.83 -0.39
C ASN A 43 -10.88 -13.27 0.60
N LEU A 44 -10.88 -11.95 0.86
CA LEU A 44 -11.92 -11.35 1.70
C LEU A 44 -13.28 -11.38 0.98
N PRO A 45 -14.40 -11.31 1.74
CA PRO A 45 -15.71 -11.25 1.13
C PRO A 45 -15.92 -9.90 0.38
N PRO A 46 -16.87 -9.84 -0.58
CA PRO A 46 -17.03 -8.67 -1.46
C PRO A 46 -17.30 -7.34 -0.76
N ASP A 47 -17.93 -7.35 0.41
CA ASP A 47 -18.23 -6.16 1.23
C ASP A 47 -16.96 -5.52 1.85
N GLU A 48 -15.84 -6.22 1.85
CA GLU A 48 -14.52 -5.73 2.24
C GLU A 48 -13.71 -5.14 1.08
N TYR A 49 -14.13 -5.29 -0.17
CA TYR A 49 -13.32 -4.90 -1.33
C TYR A 49 -13.04 -3.40 -1.39
N VAL A 50 -14.04 -2.56 -1.12
CA VAL A 50 -13.86 -1.10 -1.12
C VAL A 50 -12.88 -0.68 -0.02
N LYS A 51 -12.94 -1.32 1.16
CA LYS A 51 -12.04 -1.03 2.28
C LYS A 51 -10.62 -1.50 1.96
N SER A 52 -10.49 -2.70 1.41
CA SER A 52 -9.24 -3.29 0.94
C SER A 52 -8.57 -2.40 -0.11
N PHE A 53 -9.32 -1.96 -1.12
CA PHE A 53 -8.82 -1.08 -2.16
C PHE A 53 -8.26 0.23 -1.60
N ARG A 54 -9.02 0.89 -0.72
CA ARG A 54 -8.59 2.17 -0.09
C ARG A 54 -7.31 2.01 0.74
N VAL A 55 -7.22 0.94 1.52
CA VAL A 55 -6.03 0.65 2.33
C VAL A 55 -4.81 0.34 1.45
N LEU A 56 -4.99 -0.50 0.43
CA LEU A 56 -3.92 -0.85 -0.51
C LEU A 56 -3.43 0.36 -1.30
N LEU A 57 -4.34 1.17 -1.84
CA LEU A 57 -4.00 2.38 -2.60
C LEU A 57 -3.16 3.34 -1.74
N SER A 58 -3.57 3.53 -0.50
CA SER A 58 -2.85 4.40 0.45
C SER A 58 -1.44 3.87 0.77
N MET A 59 -1.31 2.57 1.04
CA MET A 59 0.00 1.92 1.23
C MET A 59 0.89 2.06 -0.01
N PHE A 60 0.34 1.87 -1.21
CA PHE A 60 1.11 1.96 -2.44
C PHE A 60 1.58 3.39 -2.72
N ALA A 61 0.82 4.41 -2.33
CA ALA A 61 1.25 5.80 -2.40
C ALA A 61 2.48 6.07 -1.51
N VAL A 62 2.49 5.55 -0.29
CA VAL A 62 3.67 5.64 0.61
C VAL A 62 4.87 4.88 0.02
N ALA A 63 4.66 3.64 -0.44
CA ALA A 63 5.72 2.84 -1.04
C ALA A 63 6.30 3.51 -2.31
N ASP A 64 5.47 4.16 -3.12
CA ASP A 64 5.93 4.92 -4.29
C ASP A 64 6.72 6.17 -3.89
N THR A 65 6.28 6.90 -2.87
CA THR A 65 6.99 8.07 -2.33
C THR A 65 8.38 7.66 -1.83
N ARG A 66 8.46 6.62 -1.00
CA ARG A 66 9.73 6.06 -0.54
C ARG A 66 10.62 5.62 -1.70
N ARG A 67 10.06 5.01 -2.74
CA ARG A 67 10.80 4.65 -3.96
C ARG A 67 11.37 5.88 -4.66
N ARG A 68 10.57 6.95 -4.79
CA ARG A 68 11.00 8.22 -5.41
C ARG A 68 12.19 8.81 -4.66
N GLU A 69 12.15 8.84 -3.34
CA GLU A 69 13.18 9.43 -2.49
C GLU A 69 14.45 8.57 -2.38
N THR A 70 14.31 7.24 -2.31
CA THR A 70 15.45 6.37 -2.00
C THR A 70 16.10 5.72 -3.21
N LYS A 71 15.34 5.49 -4.29
CA LYS A 71 15.82 4.77 -5.48
C LYS A 71 15.90 5.67 -6.70
N CYS A 72 14.86 6.46 -6.96
CA CYS A 72 14.86 7.33 -8.14
C CYS A 72 15.67 8.60 -7.93
N ARG A 73 15.52 9.31 -6.81
CA ARG A 73 16.28 10.54 -6.50
C ARG A 73 16.34 11.54 -7.66
N GLY A 74 15.26 11.67 -8.43
CA GLY A 74 15.18 12.56 -9.59
C GLY A 74 15.92 12.09 -10.86
N SER A 75 16.57 10.92 -10.87
CA SER A 75 17.28 10.38 -12.04
C SER A 75 16.45 9.42 -12.90
N CYS A 76 15.25 9.07 -12.44
CA CYS A 76 14.32 8.21 -13.18
C CYS A 76 13.55 8.99 -14.26
N SER A 77 13.45 8.44 -15.46
CA SER A 77 12.67 8.98 -16.59
C SER A 77 11.39 8.18 -16.89
N HIS A 78 10.84 7.49 -15.89
CA HIS A 78 9.64 6.66 -16.09
C HIS A 78 8.43 7.51 -16.48
N ALA A 79 7.65 7.06 -17.47
CA ALA A 79 6.46 7.78 -17.94
C ALA A 79 5.45 8.08 -16.81
N TRP A 80 5.27 7.16 -15.86
CA TRP A 80 4.35 7.34 -14.73
C TRP A 80 4.80 8.39 -13.70
N HIS A 81 6.03 8.90 -13.79
CA HIS A 81 6.45 10.06 -13.00
C HIS A 81 5.96 11.39 -13.58
N ASN A 82 5.54 11.40 -14.85
CA ASN A 82 5.11 12.58 -15.59
C ASN A 82 3.61 12.56 -15.92
N LEU A 83 2.81 11.79 -15.17
CA LEU A 83 1.35 11.83 -15.27
C LEU A 83 0.87 13.10 -14.53
N SER A 84 0.22 13.99 -15.25
CA SER A 84 -0.39 15.23 -14.76
C SER A 84 -1.88 15.07 -14.51
#